data_AF-A0A0C7N694-F1
#
_entry.id   AF-A0A0C7N694-F1
#
_cell.length_a   1.000
_cell.length_b   1.000
_cell.length_c   1.000
_cell.angle_alpha   90.00
_cell.angle_beta   90.00
_cell.angle_gamma   90.00
#
_symmetry.space_group_name_H-M   'P 1'
#
loop_
_entity.id
_entity.type
_entity.pdbx_description
1 polymer ?
#
loop_
_entity_poly.entity_id
_entity_poly.type
_entity_poly.pdbx_seq_one_letter_code
_entity_poly.pdbx_strand_id
1 'polypeptide(L)'
;MNRIFGYGGRKTHDQLLQDSNKAMNEAQQSMQERISGLDTQISQLNAQLQTIQRKISGISSASGQRPLRQRALKLLNKRKQLESMRDSLDAQSWSMNQAQMTSDNLRNTMVTVNALKQTNKALKAQYGKINVDKLQDMQDEMLDLVEQGEELQQVLAMGSGAQDIDDISETELDAELEALGEDPMFQNDLAGLESENGGEVPSYLTGTIPHFVDEEPAKELPGNLETAT
;
A
#
# COMPACT_ATOMS: atom_id res chain seq x y z
N MET A 1 21.28 6.13 -51.20
CA MET A 1 22.32 5.68 -50.25
C MET A 1 21.77 5.84 -48.84
N ASN A 2 21.62 4.72 -48.15
CA ASN A 2 20.98 4.61 -46.83
C ASN A 2 21.89 5.16 -45.74
N ARG A 3 21.37 6.03 -44.87
CA ARG A 3 22.00 6.43 -43.62
C ARG A 3 21.62 5.38 -42.56
N ILE A 4 22.43 4.33 -42.47
CA ILE A 4 22.32 3.22 -41.51
C ILE A 4 23.45 3.41 -40.48
N PHE A 5 23.30 4.28 -39.49
CA PHE A 5 24.13 4.22 -38.27
C PHE A 5 23.44 4.98 -37.12
N GLY A 6 22.77 4.21 -36.24
CA GLY A 6 23.08 4.28 -34.81
C GLY A 6 22.40 5.30 -33.90
N TYR A 7 21.33 5.99 -34.27
CA TYR A 7 20.46 6.66 -33.27
C TYR A 7 19.36 5.69 -32.81
N GLY A 8 19.75 4.65 -32.08
CA GLY A 8 18.80 3.89 -31.27
C GLY A 8 18.20 4.82 -30.22
N GLY A 9 16.87 4.94 -30.20
CA GLY A 9 16.12 5.88 -29.37
C GLY A 9 16.55 5.83 -27.91
N ARG A 10 17.06 6.96 -27.40
CA ARG A 10 17.25 7.14 -25.96
C ARG A 10 15.86 7.09 -25.33
N LYS A 11 15.66 6.14 -24.42
CA LYS A 11 14.43 6.02 -23.65
C LYS A 11 14.14 7.35 -22.95
N THR A 12 12.89 7.79 -23.01
CA THR A 12 12.49 8.99 -22.26
C THR A 12 12.63 8.74 -20.75
N HIS A 13 12.70 9.80 -19.96
CA HIS A 13 12.75 9.67 -18.50
C HIS A 13 11.57 8.82 -17.97
N ASP A 14 10.37 9.03 -18.51
CA ASP A 14 9.19 8.25 -18.17
C ASP A 14 9.34 6.75 -18.53
N GLN A 15 9.94 6.44 -19.68
CA GLN A 15 10.20 5.06 -20.09
C GLN A 15 11.23 4.39 -19.16
N LEU A 16 12.28 5.12 -18.74
CA LEU A 16 13.26 4.61 -17.79
C LEU A 16 12.64 4.32 -16.42
N LEU A 17 11.76 5.20 -15.94
CA LEU A 17 11.02 4.99 -14.68
C LEU A 17 10.08 3.79 -14.78
N GLN A 18 9.36 3.65 -15.89
CA GLN A 18 8.43 2.54 -16.11
C GLN A 18 9.17 1.21 -16.19
N ASP A 19 10.30 1.16 -16.89
CA ASP A 19 11.16 -0.03 -16.98
C ASP A 19 11.76 -0.40 -15.61
N SER A 20 12.20 0.60 -14.83
CA SER A 20 12.74 0.38 -13.49
C SER A 20 11.70 -0.23 -12.54
N ASN A 21 10.48 0.29 -12.53
CA ASN A 21 9.39 -0.27 -11.71
C ASN A 21 9.03 -1.68 -12.15
N LYS A 22 8.96 -1.93 -13.46
CA LYS A 22 8.71 -3.28 -13.98
C LYS A 22 9.81 -4.25 -13.53
N ALA A 23 11.07 -3.86 -13.65
CA ALA A 23 12.20 -4.68 -13.19
C ALA A 23 12.18 -4.91 -11.67
N MET A 24 11.77 -3.92 -10.86
CA MET A 24 11.59 -4.10 -9.41
C MET A 24 10.49 -5.10 -9.10
N ASN A 25 9.34 -5.01 -9.76
CA ASN A 25 8.22 -5.95 -9.56
C ASN A 25 8.61 -7.39 -9.94
N GLU A 26 9.30 -7.57 -11.06
CA GLU A 26 9.81 -8.89 -11.48
C GLU A 26 10.83 -9.45 -10.47
N ALA A 27 11.71 -8.59 -9.95
CA ALA A 27 12.68 -8.98 -8.94
C ALA A 27 12.02 -9.36 -7.60
N GLN A 28 10.98 -8.63 -7.17
CA GLN A 28 10.18 -8.96 -5.99
C GLN A 28 9.48 -10.31 -6.14
N GLN A 29 8.85 -10.57 -7.29
CA GLN A 29 8.20 -11.86 -7.56
C GLN A 29 9.20 -13.02 -7.51
N SER A 30 10.35 -12.88 -8.17
CA SER A 30 11.40 -13.91 -8.14
C SER A 30 11.94 -14.15 -6.72
N MET A 31 12.03 -13.10 -5.90
CA MET A 31 12.45 -13.22 -4.51
C MET A 31 11.42 -13.97 -3.67
N GLN A 32 10.13 -13.67 -3.85
CA GLN A 32 9.04 -14.36 -3.16
C GLN A 32 8.98 -15.85 -3.51
N GLU A 33 9.18 -16.19 -4.78
CA GLU A 33 9.27 -17.59 -5.22
C GLU A 33 10.44 -18.32 -4.55
N ARG A 34 11.61 -17.66 -4.45
CA ARG A 34 12.78 -18.22 -3.76
C ARG A 34 12.52 -18.43 -2.27
N ILE A 35 11.92 -17.44 -1.59
CA ILE A 35 11.54 -17.55 -0.17
C ILE A 35 10.60 -18.74 0.04
N SER A 36 9.54 -18.85 -0.75
CA SER A 36 8.60 -19.99 -0.70
C SER A 36 9.28 -21.34 -0.94
N GLY A 37 10.22 -21.40 -1.89
CA GLY A 37 11.04 -22.58 -2.13
C GLY A 37 11.95 -22.95 -0.94
N LEU A 38 12.48 -21.97 -0.23
CA LEU A 38 13.26 -22.17 0.98
C LEU A 38 12.40 -22.66 2.14
N ASP A 39 11.23 -22.05 2.35
CA ASP A 39 10.29 -22.45 3.40
C ASP A 39 9.80 -23.88 3.22
N THR A 40 9.54 -24.28 1.97
CA THR A 40 9.20 -25.67 1.64
C THR A 40 10.32 -26.64 2.03
N GLN A 41 11.58 -26.30 1.71
CA GLN A 41 12.74 -27.13 2.08
C GLN A 41 12.96 -27.18 3.61
N ILE A 42 12.78 -26.05 4.30
CA ILE A 42 12.87 -25.96 5.77
C ILE A 42 11.79 -26.85 6.40
N SER A 43 10.55 -26.80 5.91
CA SER A 43 9.44 -27.64 6.36
C SER A 43 9.73 -29.14 6.20
N GLN A 44 10.26 -29.54 5.04
CA GLN A 44 10.69 -30.93 4.80
C GLN A 44 11.79 -31.37 5.78
N LEU A 45 12.76 -30.51 6.07
CA LEU A 45 13.81 -30.80 7.06
C LEU A 45 13.24 -30.91 8.48
N ASN A 46 12.28 -30.07 8.85
CA ASN A 46 11.58 -30.15 10.13
C ASN A 46 10.85 -31.48 10.30
N ALA A 47 10.12 -31.94 9.28
CA ALA A 47 9.45 -33.24 9.31
C ALA A 47 10.44 -34.42 9.47
N GLN A 48 11.59 -34.36 8.80
CA GLN A 48 12.65 -35.37 8.97
C GLN A 48 13.26 -35.34 10.38
N LEU A 49 13.52 -34.15 10.93
CA LEU A 49 14.03 -33.96 12.28
C LEU A 49 13.06 -34.50 13.34
N GLN A 50 11.76 -34.19 13.22
CA GLN A 50 10.71 -34.74 14.10
C GLN A 50 10.64 -36.27 14.02
N THR A 51 10.83 -36.84 12.83
CA THR A 51 10.86 -38.30 12.66
C THR A 51 12.07 -38.93 13.36
N ILE A 52 13.24 -38.30 13.25
CA ILE A 52 14.45 -38.78 13.95
C ILE A 52 14.30 -38.61 15.46
N GLN A 53 13.72 -37.50 15.93
CA GLN A 53 13.43 -37.26 17.35
C GLN A 53 12.57 -38.38 17.94
N ARG A 54 11.45 -38.74 17.27
CA ARG A 54 10.57 -39.85 17.69
C ARG A 54 11.30 -41.20 17.74
N LYS A 55 12.22 -41.45 16.81
CA LYS A 55 13.07 -42.67 16.83
C LYS A 55 14.06 -42.66 17.99
N ILE A 56 14.67 -41.51 18.29
CA ILE A 56 15.60 -41.36 19.41
C ILE A 56 14.88 -41.58 20.74
N SER A 57 13.68 -41.04 20.93
CA SER A 57 12.91 -41.20 22.18
C SER A 57 12.50 -42.65 22.45
N GLY A 58 12.35 -43.47 21.40
CA GLY A 58 12.05 -44.90 21.52
C GLY A 58 13.27 -45.80 21.81
N ILE A 59 14.50 -45.27 21.79
CA ILE A 59 15.72 -46.05 22.04
C ILE A 59 16.25 -45.70 23.42
N SER A 60 16.29 -46.67 24.34
CA SER A 60 16.77 -46.44 25.71
C SER A 60 18.29 -46.28 25.82
N SER A 61 19.07 -46.94 24.95
CA SER A 61 20.54 -46.93 25.06
C SER A 61 21.16 -45.72 24.35
N ALA A 62 22.05 -45.01 25.07
CA ALA A 62 22.77 -43.86 24.51
C ALA A 62 23.63 -44.25 23.30
N SER A 63 24.22 -45.45 23.29
CA SER A 63 25.01 -45.98 22.17
C SER A 63 24.16 -46.22 20.92
N GLY A 64 22.93 -46.74 21.07
CA GLY A 64 21.98 -46.95 19.98
C GLY A 64 21.46 -45.64 19.37
N GLN A 65 21.43 -44.55 20.13
CA GLN A 65 21.02 -43.23 19.64
C GLN A 65 22.12 -42.49 18.84
N ARG A 66 23.41 -42.81 19.02
CA ARG A 66 24.52 -42.04 18.44
C ARG A 66 24.40 -41.82 16.92
N PRO A 67 24.09 -42.84 16.09
CA PRO A 67 23.97 -42.65 14.64
C PRO A 67 22.81 -41.72 14.25
N LEU A 68 21.68 -41.82 14.96
CA LEU A 68 20.51 -40.96 14.73
C LEU A 68 20.80 -39.50 15.12
N ARG A 69 21.50 -39.29 16.24
CA ARG A 69 21.93 -37.95 16.67
C ARG A 69 22.88 -37.31 15.67
N GLN A 70 23.84 -38.08 15.13
CA GLN A 70 24.74 -37.57 14.09
C GLN A 70 23.99 -37.18 12.81
N ARG A 71 23.00 -37.96 12.40
CA ARG A 71 22.13 -37.63 11.25
C ARG A 71 21.30 -36.38 11.53
N ALA A 72 20.68 -36.27 12.71
CA ALA A 72 19.91 -35.11 13.12
C ALA A 72 20.77 -33.83 13.11
N LEU A 73 22.00 -33.90 13.60
CA LEU A 73 22.93 -32.76 13.61
C LEU A 73 23.22 -32.24 12.19
N LYS A 74 23.43 -33.13 11.21
CA LYS A 74 23.62 -32.74 9.80
C LYS A 74 22.39 -32.03 9.23
N LEU A 75 21.20 -32.57 9.49
CA LEU A 75 19.94 -31.97 9.02
C LEU A 75 19.66 -30.62 9.69
N LEU A 76 19.95 -30.49 10.99
CA LEU A 76 19.81 -29.24 11.73
C LEU A 76 20.73 -28.15 11.19
N ASN A 77 21.99 -28.48 10.90
CA ASN A 77 22.93 -27.54 10.30
C ASN A 77 22.44 -27.07 8.92
N LYS A 78 21.97 -28.00 8.08
CA LYS A 78 21.38 -27.65 6.78
C LYS A 78 20.18 -26.72 6.94
N ARG A 79 19.27 -27.04 7.87
CA ARG A 79 18.09 -26.22 8.15
C ARG A 79 18.47 -24.80 8.56
N LYS A 80 19.41 -24.65 9.50
CA LYS A 80 19.91 -23.33 9.95
C LYS A 80 20.51 -22.49 8.82
N GLN A 81 21.23 -23.13 7.90
CA GLN A 81 21.78 -22.43 6.72
C GLN A 81 20.66 -21.93 5.79
N LEU A 82 19.62 -22.74 5.57
CA LEU A 82 18.46 -22.32 4.77
C LEU A 82 17.65 -21.22 5.45
N GLU A 83 17.43 -21.31 6.78
CA GLU A 83 16.78 -20.25 7.58
C GLU A 83 17.54 -18.93 7.42
N SER A 84 18.86 -18.92 7.61
CA SER A 84 19.68 -17.72 7.44
C SER A 84 19.61 -17.12 6.04
N MET A 85 19.56 -17.96 4.99
CA MET A 85 19.39 -17.48 3.62
C MET A 85 17.98 -16.91 3.38
N ARG A 86 16.94 -17.53 3.96
CA ARG A 86 15.57 -17.04 3.89
C ARG A 86 15.46 -15.68 4.56
N ASP A 87 15.96 -15.54 5.78
CA ASP A 87 15.91 -14.29 6.54
C ASP A 87 16.65 -13.15 5.80
N SER A 88 17.77 -13.46 5.14
CA SER A 88 18.48 -12.49 4.31
C SER A 88 17.68 -12.03 3.10
N LEU A 89 16.96 -12.94 2.42
CA LEU A 89 16.09 -12.58 1.29
C LEU A 89 14.87 -11.79 1.77
N ASP A 90 14.33 -12.12 2.94
CA ASP A 90 13.19 -11.43 3.52
C ASP A 90 13.53 -9.96 3.85
N ALA A 91 14.71 -9.73 4.44
CA ALA A 91 15.23 -8.39 4.68
C ALA A 91 15.47 -7.59 3.39
N GLN A 92 15.91 -8.26 2.32
CA GLN A 92 16.09 -7.65 1.01
C GLN A 92 14.73 -7.28 0.37
N SER A 93 13.74 -8.17 0.49
CA SER A 93 12.36 -7.95 0.02
C SER A 93 11.75 -6.74 0.70
N TRP A 94 11.91 -6.64 2.03
CA TRP A 94 11.44 -5.49 2.80
C TRP A 94 12.07 -4.17 2.35
N SER A 95 13.40 -4.16 2.16
CA SER A 95 14.12 -2.98 1.67
C SER A 95 13.65 -2.56 0.27
N MET A 96 13.38 -3.52 -0.61
CA MET A 96 12.82 -3.26 -1.94
C MET A 96 11.40 -2.71 -1.88
N ASN A 97 10.55 -3.23 -0.98
CA ASN A 97 9.19 -2.72 -0.80
C ASN A 97 9.20 -1.27 -0.32
N GLN A 98 10.09 -0.92 0.61
CA GLN A 98 10.26 0.47 1.06
C GLN A 98 10.73 1.39 -0.08
N ALA A 99 11.68 0.93 -0.90
CA ALA A 99 12.14 1.68 -2.07
C ALA A 99 11.03 1.88 -3.10
N GLN A 100 10.18 0.86 -3.31
CA GLN A 100 9.03 0.94 -4.22
C GLN A 100 8.01 1.98 -3.72
N MET A 101 7.64 1.95 -2.43
CA MET A 101 6.75 2.95 -1.84
C MET A 101 7.28 4.37 -2.00
N THR A 102 8.59 4.57 -1.79
CA THR A 102 9.24 5.87 -2.00
C THR A 102 9.17 6.30 -3.46
N SER A 103 9.44 5.39 -4.39
CA SER A 103 9.33 5.63 -5.84
C SER A 103 7.91 6.04 -6.24
N ASP A 104 6.90 5.36 -5.70
CA ASP A 104 5.49 5.64 -5.99
C ASP A 104 5.06 7.00 -5.43
N ASN A 105 5.49 7.36 -4.23
CA ASN A 105 5.26 8.68 -3.64
C ASN A 105 5.90 9.80 -4.46
N LEU A 106 7.14 9.59 -4.94
CA LEU A 106 7.83 10.56 -5.80
C LEU A 106 7.12 10.71 -7.15
N ARG A 107 6.62 9.61 -7.72
CA ARG A 107 5.83 9.63 -8.96
C ARG A 107 4.53 10.43 -8.78
N ASN A 108 3.78 10.17 -7.72
CA ASN A 108 2.54 10.91 -7.42
C ASN A 108 2.84 12.41 -7.25
N THR A 109 3.90 12.75 -6.52
CA THR A 109 4.39 14.13 -6.38
C THR A 109 4.72 14.75 -7.74
N MET A 110 5.42 14.03 -8.63
CA MET A 110 5.76 14.51 -9.96
C MET A 110 4.53 14.77 -10.83
N VAL A 111 3.53 13.89 -10.78
CA VAL A 111 2.26 14.07 -11.48
C VAL A 111 1.56 15.34 -11.00
N THR A 112 1.48 15.55 -9.69
CA THR A 112 0.92 16.79 -9.10
C THR A 112 1.71 18.03 -9.55
N VAL A 113 3.04 17.99 -9.51
CA VAL A 113 3.88 19.11 -9.96
C VAL A 113 3.68 19.41 -11.45
N ASN A 114 3.56 18.38 -12.29
CA ASN A 114 3.29 18.55 -13.72
C ASN A 114 1.90 19.14 -13.96
N ALA A 115 0.88 18.68 -13.24
CA ALA A 115 -0.46 19.26 -13.28
C ALA A 115 -0.45 20.73 -12.85
N LEU A 116 0.23 21.08 -11.76
CA LEU A 116 0.39 22.46 -11.30
C LEU A 116 1.12 23.33 -12.34
N LYS A 117 2.17 22.82 -12.99
CA LYS A 117 2.87 23.54 -14.08
C LYS A 117 1.95 23.79 -15.27
N GLN A 118 1.16 22.79 -15.66
CA GLN A 118 0.17 22.90 -16.74
C GLN A 118 -0.90 23.94 -16.39
N THR A 119 -1.46 23.86 -15.18
CA THR A 119 -2.44 24.83 -14.67
C THR A 119 -1.85 26.23 -14.62
N ASN A 120 -0.63 26.42 -14.12
CA ASN A 120 0.04 27.72 -14.09
C ASN A 120 0.25 28.29 -15.51
N LYS A 121 0.61 27.44 -16.49
CA LYS A 121 0.74 27.84 -17.89
C LYS A 121 -0.62 28.25 -18.50
N ALA A 122 -1.68 27.51 -18.22
CA ALA A 122 -3.04 27.84 -18.66
C ALA A 122 -3.53 29.14 -18.02
N LEU A 123 -3.30 29.32 -16.72
CA LEU A 123 -3.57 30.57 -16.00
C LEU A 123 -2.79 31.72 -16.64
N LYS A 124 -1.48 31.60 -16.87
CA LYS A 124 -0.70 32.65 -17.56
C LYS A 124 -1.21 32.96 -18.97
N ALA A 125 -1.71 31.98 -19.71
CA ALA A 125 -2.27 32.21 -21.04
C ALA A 125 -3.63 32.91 -21.01
N GLN A 126 -4.48 32.60 -20.02
CA GLN A 126 -5.78 33.27 -19.80
C GLN A 126 -5.60 34.68 -19.19
N TYR A 127 -4.70 34.83 -18.23
CA TYR A 127 -4.42 36.06 -17.49
C TYR A 127 -3.34 36.95 -18.15
N GLY A 128 -2.66 36.49 -19.20
CA GLY A 128 -1.72 37.29 -19.99
C GLY A 128 -2.34 38.48 -20.76
N LYS A 129 -3.66 38.70 -20.59
CA LYS A 129 -4.39 39.90 -21.03
C LYS A 129 -4.70 40.88 -19.89
N ILE A 130 -4.31 40.57 -18.65
CA ILE A 130 -4.56 41.40 -17.46
C ILE A 130 -3.22 42.01 -17.03
N ASN A 131 -3.21 43.33 -16.86
CA ASN A 131 -2.03 44.14 -16.54
C ASN A 131 -1.26 43.57 -15.34
N VAL A 132 0.05 43.42 -15.49
CA VAL A 132 0.99 42.91 -14.48
C VAL A 132 0.89 43.69 -13.16
N ASP A 133 0.58 44.98 -13.22
CA ASP A 133 0.40 45.83 -12.04
C ASP A 133 -0.76 45.34 -11.15
N LYS A 134 -1.87 44.88 -11.75
CA LYS A 134 -2.98 44.27 -11.00
C LYS A 134 -2.63 42.90 -10.43
N LEU A 135 -1.61 42.23 -10.97
CA LEU A 135 -1.14 40.95 -10.46
C LEU A 135 -0.23 41.13 -9.24
N GLN A 136 0.46 42.27 -9.12
CA GLN A 136 1.14 42.67 -7.89
C GLN A 136 0.11 43.03 -6.82
N ASP A 137 -0.88 43.86 -7.16
CA ASP A 137 -1.97 44.22 -6.23
C ASP A 137 -2.74 42.97 -5.72
N MET A 138 -3.02 41.99 -6.60
CA MET A 138 -3.67 40.73 -6.19
C MET A 138 -2.73 39.78 -5.44
N GLN A 139 -1.42 39.83 -5.67
CA GLN A 139 -0.47 39.03 -4.88
C GLN A 139 -0.37 39.60 -3.48
N ASP A 140 -0.37 40.92 -3.34
CA ASP A 140 -0.37 41.62 -2.07
C ASP A 140 -1.70 41.37 -1.34
N GLU A 141 -2.86 41.46 -2.01
CA GLU A 141 -4.16 41.06 -1.41
C GLU A 141 -4.23 39.57 -1.06
N MET A 142 -3.62 38.67 -1.86
CA MET A 142 -3.59 37.24 -1.53
C MET A 142 -2.69 36.94 -0.33
N LEU A 143 -1.56 37.65 -0.21
CA LEU A 143 -0.69 37.57 0.97
C LEU A 143 -1.43 38.08 2.21
N ASP A 144 -2.12 39.22 2.11
CA ASP A 144 -2.96 39.76 3.19
C ASP A 144 -4.10 38.81 3.57
N LEU A 145 -4.70 38.11 2.60
CA LEU A 145 -5.77 37.13 2.85
C LEU A 145 -5.26 35.80 3.43
N VAL A 146 -4.06 35.36 3.05
CA VAL A 146 -3.41 34.20 3.68
C VAL A 146 -3.02 34.55 5.11
N GLU A 147 -2.47 35.74 5.35
CA GLU A 147 -2.09 36.21 6.68
C GLU A 147 -3.33 36.39 7.59
N GLN A 148 -4.43 36.96 7.07
CA GLN A 148 -5.71 37.00 7.79
C GLN A 148 -6.34 35.62 7.97
N GLY A 149 -6.12 34.69 7.04
CA GLY A 149 -6.55 33.30 7.15
C GLY A 149 -5.81 32.55 8.24
N GLU A 150 -4.49 32.74 8.34
CA GLU A 150 -3.65 32.23 9.41
C GLU A 150 -4.00 32.88 10.75
N GLU A 151 -4.20 34.21 10.80
CA GLU A 151 -4.64 34.93 11.99
C GLU A 151 -6.03 34.46 12.45
N LEU A 152 -6.96 34.23 11.52
CA LEU A 152 -8.28 33.66 11.82
C LEU A 152 -8.15 32.23 12.35
N GLN A 153 -7.30 31.40 11.75
CA GLN A 153 -7.08 30.03 12.17
C GLN A 153 -6.38 29.97 13.55
N GLN A 154 -5.53 30.95 13.85
CA GLN A 154 -4.85 31.11 15.14
C GLN A 154 -5.79 31.67 16.23
N VAL A 155 -6.69 32.59 15.89
CA VAL A 155 -7.77 33.09 16.77
C VAL A 155 -8.80 31.98 17.03
N LEU A 156 -9.14 31.17 16.02
CA LEU A 156 -9.98 29.98 16.17
C LEU A 156 -9.28 28.89 16.98
N ALA A 157 -7.96 28.70 16.85
CA ALA A 157 -7.19 27.76 17.66
C ALA A 157 -6.97 28.26 19.11
N MET A 158 -6.88 29.57 19.34
CA MET A 158 -6.89 30.14 20.68
C MET A 158 -8.28 30.06 21.34
N GLY A 159 -9.36 30.17 20.56
CA GLY A 159 -10.74 30.08 21.03
C GLY A 159 -11.29 28.65 21.16
N SER A 160 -10.70 27.70 20.43
CA SER A 160 -11.07 26.28 20.41
C SER A 160 -9.85 25.51 20.88
N GLY A 161 -9.73 25.33 22.20
CA GLY A 161 -8.56 24.74 22.85
C GLY A 161 -7.98 23.57 22.08
N ALA A 162 -6.90 23.83 21.35
CA ALA A 162 -6.10 22.82 20.69
C ALA A 162 -5.35 22.07 21.78
N GLN A 163 -5.96 20.97 22.21
CA GLN A 163 -5.31 19.98 23.05
C GLN A 163 -4.25 19.32 22.18
N ASP A 164 -2.98 19.60 22.49
CA ASP A 164 -1.83 18.86 21.97
C ASP A 164 -2.14 17.37 22.12
N ILE A 165 -2.12 16.64 21.00
CA ILE A 165 -2.15 15.18 21.03
C ILE A 165 -0.75 14.78 21.47
N ASP A 166 -0.58 14.64 22.78
CA ASP A 166 0.59 14.02 23.38
C ASP A 166 0.75 12.59 22.84
N ASP A 167 2.00 12.12 22.77
CA ASP A 167 2.32 10.74 22.43
C ASP A 167 1.51 9.77 23.32
N ILE A 168 0.72 8.89 22.70
CA ILE A 168 -0.08 7.87 23.42
C ILE A 168 0.87 7.00 24.24
N SER A 169 0.77 7.08 25.56
CA SER A 169 1.57 6.24 26.46
C SER A 169 1.09 4.78 26.43
N GLU A 170 1.97 3.80 26.61
CA GLU A 170 1.60 2.36 26.66
C GLU A 170 0.46 2.09 27.66
N THR A 171 0.41 2.83 28.76
CA THR A 171 -0.65 2.74 29.76
C THR A 171 -2.02 3.22 29.30
N GLU A 172 -2.08 4.12 28.33
CA GLU A 172 -3.33 4.61 27.73
C GLU A 172 -3.82 3.67 26.63
N LEU A 173 -2.89 3.13 25.84
CA LEU A 173 -3.17 2.07 24.87
C LEU A 173 -3.73 0.80 25.54
N ASP A 174 -3.16 0.39 26.69
CA ASP A 174 -3.63 -0.79 27.44
C ASP A 174 -5.05 -0.60 27.99
N ALA A 175 -5.38 0.61 28.46
CA ALA A 175 -6.71 0.94 28.96
C ALA A 175 -7.77 0.95 27.83
N GLU A 176 -7.40 1.44 26.63
CA GLU A 176 -8.29 1.39 25.47
C GLU A 176 -8.47 -0.03 24.92
N LEU A 177 -7.41 -0.86 24.92
CA LEU A 177 -7.50 -2.28 24.52
C LEU A 177 -8.38 -3.10 25.46
N GLU A 178 -8.31 -2.85 26.77
CA GLU A 178 -9.18 -3.53 27.75
C GLU A 178 -10.65 -3.09 27.58
N ALA A 179 -10.90 -1.79 27.35
CA ALA A 179 -12.24 -1.30 27.05
C ALA A 179 -12.82 -1.86 25.74
N LEU A 180 -12.00 -2.09 24.71
CA LEU A 180 -12.43 -2.72 23.44
C LEU A 180 -12.74 -4.22 23.62
N GLY A 181 -12.04 -4.89 24.53
CA GLY A 181 -12.27 -6.30 24.87
C GLY A 181 -13.49 -6.54 25.77
N GLU A 182 -13.91 -5.54 26.54
CA GLU A 182 -15.07 -5.61 27.42
C GLU A 182 -16.41 -5.23 26.74
N ASP A 183 -16.40 -4.80 25.47
CA ASP A 183 -17.64 -4.54 24.73
C ASP A 183 -18.36 -5.87 24.42
N PRO A 184 -19.50 -6.18 25.06
CA PRO A 184 -20.21 -7.44 24.88
C PRO A 184 -20.70 -7.65 23.45
N MET A 185 -20.76 -6.59 22.63
CA MET A 185 -21.09 -6.68 21.22
C MET A 185 -19.92 -7.29 20.40
N PHE A 186 -18.67 -6.96 20.75
CA PHE A 186 -17.48 -7.47 20.07
C PHE A 186 -17.17 -8.94 20.43
N GLN A 187 -17.41 -9.32 21.68
CA GLN A 187 -17.28 -10.70 22.14
C GLN A 187 -18.32 -11.64 21.48
N ASN A 188 -19.51 -11.12 21.16
CA ASN A 188 -20.57 -11.88 20.49
C ASN A 188 -20.32 -12.02 18.98
N ASP A 189 -19.73 -11.01 18.33
CA ASP A 189 -19.30 -11.07 16.92
C ASP A 189 -18.12 -12.04 16.73
N LEU A 190 -17.16 -12.09 17.66
CA LEU A 190 -16.06 -13.05 17.57
C LEU A 190 -16.52 -14.50 17.80
N ALA A 191 -17.49 -14.72 18.69
CA ALA A 191 -18.12 -16.04 18.87
C ALA A 191 -19.01 -16.44 17.67
N GLY A 192 -19.62 -15.48 16.99
CA GLY A 192 -20.36 -15.69 15.74
C GLY A 192 -19.45 -16.05 14.55
N LEU A 193 -18.22 -15.53 14.52
CA LEU A 193 -17.22 -15.82 13.48
C LEU A 193 -16.60 -17.21 13.59
N GLU A 194 -16.58 -17.82 14.78
CA GLU A 194 -16.03 -19.18 14.95
C GLU A 194 -17.05 -20.31 14.69
N SER A 195 -18.36 -20.02 14.57
CA SER A 195 -19.39 -21.07 14.49
C SER A 195 -19.95 -21.37 13.09
N GLU A 196 -19.73 -20.55 12.05
CA GLU A 196 -20.33 -20.82 10.73
C GLU A 196 -19.30 -20.83 9.59
N ASN A 197 -18.77 -22.03 9.33
CA ASN A 197 -18.20 -22.40 8.03
C ASN A 197 -19.24 -22.18 6.91
N GLY A 198 -19.08 -21.11 6.12
CA GLY A 198 -19.85 -20.92 4.90
C GLY A 198 -19.57 -19.56 4.28
N GLY A 199 -18.55 -19.48 3.43
CA GLY A 199 -18.08 -18.23 2.84
C GLY A 199 -19.15 -17.49 2.05
N GLU A 200 -19.58 -16.34 2.57
CA GLU A 200 -20.04 -15.23 1.76
C GLU A 200 -19.19 -14.01 2.13
N VAL A 201 -18.32 -13.62 1.18
CA VAL A 201 -17.59 -12.36 1.25
C VAL A 201 -18.60 -11.21 1.31
N PRO A 202 -18.41 -10.22 2.19
CA PRO A 202 -19.30 -9.07 2.31
C PRO A 202 -19.53 -8.38 0.96
N SER A 203 -20.78 -7.99 0.68
CA SER A 203 -21.21 -7.47 -0.62
C SER A 203 -20.48 -6.21 -1.11
N TYR A 204 -19.66 -5.56 -0.29
CA TYR A 204 -18.81 -4.43 -0.70
C TYR A 204 -17.52 -4.88 -1.41
N LEU A 205 -17.14 -6.16 -1.30
CA LEU A 205 -15.98 -6.75 -1.99
C LEU A 205 -16.32 -7.35 -3.37
N THR A 206 -17.61 -7.53 -3.68
CA THR A 206 -18.10 -7.83 -5.03
C THR A 206 -18.36 -6.52 -5.77
N GLY A 207 -17.35 -6.06 -6.52
CA GLY A 207 -17.29 -4.76 -7.19
C GLY A 207 -18.36 -4.46 -8.25
N THR A 208 -19.63 -4.35 -7.87
CA THR A 208 -20.67 -3.72 -8.67
C THR A 208 -20.81 -2.27 -8.24
N ILE A 209 -20.17 -1.37 -9.00
CA ILE A 209 -20.30 0.08 -8.83
C ILE A 209 -21.78 0.47 -9.08
N PRO A 210 -22.44 1.19 -8.15
CA PRO A 210 -23.82 1.62 -8.34
C PRO A 210 -23.94 2.54 -9.56
N HIS A 211 -24.91 2.25 -10.44
CA HIS A 211 -25.21 3.06 -11.62
C HIS A 211 -25.84 4.37 -11.17
N PHE A 212 -25.13 5.48 -11.37
CA PHE A 212 -25.72 6.83 -11.24
C PHE A 212 -26.80 6.98 -12.32
N VAL A 213 -28.01 7.31 -11.90
CA VAL A 213 -29.11 7.65 -12.81
C VAL A 213 -28.79 9.03 -13.40
N ASP A 214 -28.27 9.07 -14.61
CA ASP A 214 -28.30 10.27 -15.46
C ASP A 214 -29.73 10.44 -15.97
N GLU A 215 -30.57 11.09 -15.18
CA GLU A 215 -31.89 11.52 -15.62
C GLU A 215 -31.71 12.73 -16.56
N GLU A 216 -31.82 12.52 -17.88
CA GLU A 216 -31.87 13.60 -18.86
C GLU A 216 -33.04 14.55 -18.53
N PRO A 217 -32.89 15.88 -18.69
CA PRO A 217 -34.01 16.80 -18.55
C PRO A 217 -35.12 16.41 -19.53
N ALA A 218 -36.34 16.31 -19.03
CA ALA A 218 -37.51 15.84 -19.77
C ALA A 218 -37.63 16.53 -21.15
N LYS A 219 -37.58 15.73 -22.22
CA LYS A 219 -37.91 16.19 -23.57
C LYS A 219 -39.42 16.47 -23.62
N GLU A 220 -39.79 17.72 -23.87
CA GLU A 220 -41.16 18.07 -24.28
C GLU A 220 -41.51 17.27 -25.54
N LEU A 221 -42.56 16.46 -25.44
CA LEU A 221 -43.09 15.70 -26.58
C LEU A 221 -43.74 16.66 -27.58
N PRO A 222 -43.47 16.53 -28.89
CA PRO A 222 -44.20 17.30 -29.89
C PRO A 222 -45.68 16.89 -29.88
N GLY A 223 -46.56 17.87 -29.69
CA GLY A 223 -48.00 17.66 -29.75
C GLY A 223 -48.41 17.05 -31.08
N ASN A 224 -49.00 15.87 -31.04
CA ASN A 224 -49.78 15.34 -32.15
C ASN A 224 -51.00 16.25 -32.34
N LEU A 225 -50.96 17.07 -33.38
CA LEU A 225 -52.17 17.69 -33.92
C LEU A 225 -52.99 16.58 -34.59
N GLU A 226 -53.85 15.93 -33.80
CA GLU A 226 -54.99 15.22 -34.36
C GLU A 226 -55.92 16.27 -34.98
N THR A 227 -55.88 16.36 -36.30
CA THR A 227 -56.95 16.98 -37.07
C THR A 227 -58.20 16.12 -36.93
N ALA A 228 -59.22 16.63 -36.25
CA ALA A 228 -60.57 16.10 -36.30
C ALA A 228 -61.55 17.24 -36.56
N THR A 229 -62.01 17.27 -37.82
CA THR A 229 -63.31 17.74 -38.36
C THR A 229 -63.87 19.09 -37.94
#